data_AF-A0A5J4PXU3-F1
#
_entry.id   AF-A0A5J4PXU3-F1
#
_cell.length_a   1.000
_cell.length_b   1.000
_cell.length_c   1.000
_cell.angle_alpha   90.00
_cell.angle_beta   90.00
_cell.angle_gamma   90.00
#
_symmetry.space_group_name_H-M   'P 1'
#
loop_
_entity.id
_entity.type
_entity.pdbx_description
1 polymer ?
#
loop_
_entity_poly.entity_id
_entity_poly.type
_entity_poly.pdbx_seq_one_letter_code
_entity_poly.pdbx_strand_id
1 'polypeptide(L)'
;MTDMLNKAFKKLSDNTNLILHSDQRWHYQHQTYQQMLENKGVIQSMSRKGNYLDNAIMENFFGLLKSEFFYLQEFESVEEFIRELDKYIDYYNNERIKVGLNGLSPVQFKYQSHSIT
;
A
#
# COMPACT_ATOMS: atom_id res chain seq x y z
N MET A 1 11.07 -9.56 6.92
CA MET A 1 10.29 -9.53 5.65
C MET A 1 8.84 -9.89 5.87
N THR A 2 8.59 -11.01 6.56
CA THR A 2 7.26 -11.61 6.72
C THR A 2 6.39 -10.88 7.74
N ASP A 3 6.95 -10.06 8.64
CA ASP A 3 6.19 -9.31 9.64
C ASP A 3 5.16 -8.36 9.04
N MET A 4 5.46 -7.76 7.89
CA MET A 4 4.51 -6.92 7.16
C MET A 4 3.30 -7.74 6.68
N LEU A 5 3.55 -8.92 6.11
CA LEU A 5 2.48 -9.85 5.72
C LEU A 5 1.69 -10.33 6.93
N ASN A 6 2.35 -10.65 8.04
CA ASN A 6 1.67 -11.06 9.27
C ASN A 6 0.72 -9.96 9.78
N LYS A 7 1.15 -8.69 9.76
CA LYS A 7 0.29 -7.55 10.12
C LYS A 7 -0.87 -7.38 9.13
N ALA A 8 -0.63 -7.53 7.83
CA ALA A 8 -1.66 -7.43 6.80
C ALA A 8 -2.69 -8.56 6.92
N PHE A 9 -2.24 -9.80 7.11
CA PHE A 9 -3.09 -10.99 7.18
C PHE A 9 -4.01 -11.01 8.40
N LYS A 10 -3.66 -10.31 9.50
CA LYS A 10 -4.55 -10.10 10.64
C LYS A 10 -5.80 -9.27 10.28
N LYS A 11 -5.73 -8.45 9.23
CA LYS A 11 -6.81 -7.58 8.77
C LYS A 11 -7.55 -8.14 7.55
N LEU A 12 -7.07 -9.24 6.97
CA LEU A 12 -7.63 -9.86 5.78
C LEU A 12 -8.25 -11.21 6.15
N SER A 13 -9.45 -11.49 5.65
CA SER A 13 -9.98 -12.85 5.65
C SER A 13 -9.16 -13.74 4.71
N ASP A 14 -9.30 -15.05 4.86
CA ASP A 14 -8.69 -16.01 3.95
C ASP A 14 -9.47 -16.07 2.63
N ASN A 15 -8.81 -16.51 1.55
CA ASN A 15 -9.43 -16.75 0.23
C ASN A 15 -10.16 -15.54 -0.35
N THR A 16 -9.56 -14.36 -0.19
CA THR A 16 -10.12 -13.09 -0.65
C THR A 16 -10.02 -12.86 -2.16
N ASN A 17 -9.31 -13.72 -2.90
CA ASN A 17 -8.96 -13.52 -4.31
C ASN A 17 -8.30 -12.16 -4.57
N LEU A 18 -7.64 -11.59 -3.55
CA LEU A 18 -6.91 -10.34 -3.70
C LEU A 18 -5.70 -10.55 -4.59
N ILE A 19 -5.43 -9.58 -5.44
CA ILE A 19 -4.21 -9.53 -6.23
C ILE A 19 -3.24 -8.58 -5.56
N LEU A 20 -2.08 -9.10 -5.14
CA LEU A 20 -0.95 -8.29 -4.71
C LEU A 20 -0.07 -7.99 -5.91
N HIS A 21 -0.09 -6.74 -6.36
CA HIS A 21 0.84 -6.26 -7.37
C HIS A 21 2.18 -5.84 -6.73
N SER A 22 3.30 -6.37 -7.23
CA SER A 22 4.65 -6.01 -6.79
C SER A 22 5.62 -5.93 -7.97
N ASP A 23 6.77 -5.30 -7.77
CA ASP A 23 7.88 -5.45 -8.71
C ASP A 23 8.58 -6.81 -8.52
N GLN A 24 9.61 -7.07 -9.34
CA GLN A 24 10.42 -8.28 -9.28
C GLN A 24 11.64 -8.13 -8.34
N ARG A 25 11.58 -7.31 -7.29
CA ARG A 25 12.69 -7.27 -6.32
C ARG A 25 12.84 -8.62 -5.62
N TRP A 26 14.09 -8.92 -5.23
CA TRP A 26 14.49 -10.22 -4.70
C TRP A 26 13.63 -10.71 -3.53
N HIS A 27 13.14 -9.80 -2.69
CA HIS A 27 12.32 -10.16 -1.55
C HIS A 27 10.94 -10.70 -1.90
N TYR A 28 10.32 -10.17 -2.96
CA TYR A 28 9.03 -10.66 -3.46
C TYR A 28 9.14 -12.01 -4.16
N GLN A 29 10.35 -12.44 -4.51
CA GLN A 29 10.64 -13.74 -5.13
C GLN A 29 10.97 -14.83 -4.10
N HIS A 30 11.10 -14.50 -2.82
CA HIS A 30 11.46 -15.47 -1.80
C HIS A 30 10.35 -16.51 -1.62
N GLN A 31 10.70 -17.79 -1.60
CA GLN A 31 9.74 -18.89 -1.54
C GLN A 31 8.77 -18.77 -0.34
N THR A 32 9.28 -18.40 0.84
CA THR A 32 8.43 -18.18 2.02
C THR A 32 7.42 -17.05 1.82
N TYR A 33 7.77 -15.99 1.09
CA TYR A 33 6.86 -14.88 0.81
C TYR A 33 5.72 -15.34 -0.11
N GLN A 34 6.07 -16.08 -1.17
CA GLN A 34 5.11 -16.66 -2.11
C GLN A 34 4.15 -17.64 -1.42
N GLN A 35 4.69 -18.56 -0.63
CA GLN A 35 3.90 -19.53 0.14
C GLN A 35 2.96 -18.84 1.14
N MET A 36 3.40 -17.77 1.80
CA MET A 36 2.54 -17.02 2.70
C MET A 36 1.35 -16.38 1.97
N LEU A 37 1.54 -15.84 0.77
CA LEU A 37 0.46 -15.29 -0.04
C LEU A 37 -0.50 -16.39 -0.54
N GLU A 38 0.06 -17.48 -1.06
CA GLU A 38 -0.72 -18.63 -1.55
C GLU A 38 -1.59 -19.23 -0.44
N ASN A 39 -1.01 -19.48 0.75
CA ASN A 39 -1.74 -20.00 1.91
C ASN A 39 -2.86 -19.06 2.38
N LYS A 40 -2.74 -17.76 2.13
CA LYS A 40 -3.77 -16.77 2.45
C LYS A 40 -4.84 -16.66 1.36
N GLY A 41 -4.62 -17.26 0.18
CA GLY A 41 -5.46 -17.10 -1.01
C GLY A 41 -5.28 -15.74 -1.70
N VAL A 42 -4.08 -15.15 -1.60
CA VAL A 42 -3.69 -13.91 -2.29
C VAL A 42 -2.87 -14.26 -3.53
N ILE A 43 -3.31 -13.78 -4.69
CA ILE A 43 -2.64 -13.98 -5.97
C ILE A 43 -1.53 -12.95 -6.11
N GLN A 44 -0.28 -13.40 -6.23
CA GLN A 44 0.83 -12.49 -6.53
C GLN A 44 0.87 -12.18 -8.03
N SER A 45 0.94 -10.89 -8.38
CA SER A 45 1.16 -10.42 -9.74
C SER A 45 2.41 -9.55 -9.78
N MET A 46 3.46 -10.02 -10.45
CA MET A 46 4.72 -9.27 -10.56
C MET A 46 4.83 -8.56 -11.92
N SER A 47 5.22 -7.29 -11.89
CA SER A 47 5.44 -6.49 -13.10
C SER A 47 6.45 -7.14 -14.03
N ARG A 48 6.27 -6.99 -15.35
CA ARG A 48 7.26 -7.46 -16.32
C ARG A 48 8.55 -6.65 -16.18
N LYS A 49 9.71 -7.31 -16.34
CA LYS A 49 11.00 -6.61 -16.37
C LYS A 49 10.98 -5.52 -17.46
N GLY A 50 11.19 -4.27 -17.06
CA GLY A 50 11.16 -3.11 -17.97
C GLY A 50 9.78 -2.44 -18.14
N ASN A 51 8.73 -2.90 -17.47
CA ASN A 51 7.41 -2.24 -17.48
C ASN A 51 7.19 -1.42 -16.20
N TYR A 52 7.58 -0.15 -16.22
CA TYR A 52 7.45 0.77 -15.07
C TYR A 52 5.99 1.16 -14.77
N LEU A 53 5.10 1.04 -15.76
CA LEU A 53 3.71 1.47 -15.63
C LEU A 53 2.94 0.69 -14.57
N ASP A 54 3.28 -0.60 -14.38
CA ASP A 54 2.66 -1.46 -13.38
C ASP A 54 2.89 -0.94 -11.94
N ASN A 55 3.96 -0.16 -11.73
CA ASN A 55 4.31 0.39 -10.42
C ASN A 55 3.97 1.88 -10.28
N ALA A 56 3.47 2.53 -11.35
CA ALA A 56 3.27 3.97 -11.42
C ALA A 56 2.35 4.51 -10.31
N ILE A 57 1.34 3.73 -9.88
CA ILE A 57 0.43 4.11 -8.79
C ILE A 57 1.18 4.21 -7.46
N MET A 58 2.03 3.21 -7.16
CA MET A 58 2.85 3.23 -5.95
C MET A 58 3.95 4.28 -6.02
N GLU A 59 4.56 4.49 -7.19
CA GLU A 59 5.53 5.57 -7.41
C GLU A 59 4.90 6.95 -7.18
N ASN A 60 3.67 7.17 -7.67
CA ASN A 60 2.93 8.40 -7.39
C ASN A 60 2.70 8.59 -5.89
N PHE A 61 2.24 7.55 -5.19
CA PHE A 61 2.08 7.60 -3.73
C PHE A 61 3.38 7.98 -3.01
N PHE A 62 4.52 7.36 -3.37
CA PHE A 62 5.80 7.69 -2.75
C PHE A 62 6.29 9.10 -3.12
N GLY A 63 5.99 9.59 -4.31
CA GLY A 63 6.25 10.98 -4.70
C GLY A 63 5.48 11.98 -3.82
N LEU A 64 4.20 11.70 -3.56
CA LEU A 64 3.37 12.50 -2.66
C LEU A 64 3.88 12.43 -1.22
N LEU A 65 4.12 11.23 -0.68
CA LEU A 65 4.68 11.05 0.66
C LEU A 65 5.97 11.83 0.86
N LYS A 66 6.86 11.84 -0.15
CA LYS A 66 8.11 12.57 -0.05
C LYS A 66 7.90 14.09 -0.06
N SER A 67 7.11 14.58 -1.01
CA SER A 67 6.90 16.02 -1.21
C SER A 67 6.01 16.67 -0.16
N GLU A 68 5.01 15.97 0.35
CA GLU A 68 4.04 16.50 1.31
C GLU A 68 4.37 16.22 2.77
N PHE A 69 5.28 15.27 3.03
CA PHE A 69 5.61 14.86 4.40
C PHE A 69 7.11 14.83 4.66
N PHE A 70 7.89 14.10 3.86
CA PHE A 70 9.30 13.87 4.19
C PHE A 70 10.19 15.09 4.00
N TYR A 71 10.01 15.86 2.91
CA TYR A 71 10.88 17.01 2.60
C TYR A 71 10.51 18.30 3.32
N LEU A 72 9.38 18.33 4.03
CA LEU A 72 8.86 19.56 4.66
C LEU A 72 9.25 19.70 6.14
N GLN A 73 9.90 18.69 6.73
CA GLN A 73 10.25 18.70 8.15
C GLN A 73 11.52 17.89 8.41
N GLU A 74 12.16 18.19 9.53
CA GLU A 74 13.22 17.37 10.10
C GLU A 74 12.66 16.52 11.23
N PHE A 75 13.27 15.37 11.50
CA PHE A 75 12.86 14.46 12.55
C PHE A 75 14.01 14.27 13.53
N GLU A 76 13.73 14.43 14.82
CA GLU A 76 14.74 14.30 15.88
C GLU A 76 15.08 12.83 16.16
N SER A 77 14.17 11.91 15.85
CA SER A 77 14.39 10.47 15.99
C SER A 77 13.61 9.62 15.01
N VAL A 78 13.97 8.33 14.92
CA VAL A 78 13.22 7.34 14.13
C VAL A 78 11.82 7.13 14.70
N GLU A 79 11.66 7.19 16.02
CA GLU A 79 10.37 7.05 16.71
C GLU A 79 9.44 8.21 16.37
N GLU A 80 9.97 9.44 16.33
CA GLU A 80 9.22 10.60 15.87
C GLU A 80 8.83 10.45 14.41
N PHE A 81 9.76 10.07 13.53
CA PHE A 81 9.48 9.82 12.12
C PHE A 81 8.34 8.81 11.93
N ILE A 82 8.37 7.67 12.65
CA ILE A 82 7.33 6.64 12.58
C ILE A 82 5.98 7.20 13.03
N ARG A 83 5.95 7.95 14.14
CA ARG A 83 4.71 8.55 14.66
C ARG A 83 4.09 9.54 13.68
N GLU A 84 4.89 10.43 13.11
CA GLU A 84 4.38 11.41 12.13
C GLU A 84 4.03 10.74 10.80
N LEU A 85 4.75 9.69 10.40
CA LEU A 85 4.39 8.88 9.24
C LEU A 85 3.03 8.21 9.43
N ASP A 86 2.75 7.64 10.60
CA ASP A 86 1.45 7.02 10.90
C ASP A 86 0.31 8.04 10.77
N LYS A 87 0.50 9.28 11.26
CA LYS A 87 -0.48 10.38 11.07
C LYS A 87 -0.66 10.74 9.60
N TYR A 88 0.42 10.83 8.83
CA TYR A 88 0.33 11.10 7.40
C TYR A 88 -0.42 9.99 6.65
N ILE A 89 -0.18 8.73 6.99
CA ILE A 89 -0.88 7.58 6.39
C ILE A 89 -2.37 7.61 6.73
N ASP A 90 -2.73 8.01 7.96
CA ASP A 90 -4.12 8.18 8.37
C ASP A 90 -4.80 9.31 7.56
N TYR A 91 -4.19 10.50 7.53
CA TYR A 91 -4.64 11.62 6.70
C TYR A 91 -4.80 11.21 5.23
N TYR A 92 -3.80 10.56 4.64
CA TYR A 92 -3.81 10.16 3.23
C TYR A 92 -4.99 9.24 2.91
N ASN A 93 -5.30 8.29 3.80
CA ASN A 93 -6.34 7.28 3.56
C ASN A 93 -7.74 7.77 3.92
N ASN A 94 -7.89 8.56 4.99
CA ASN A 94 -9.18 8.87 5.59
C ASN A 94 -9.67 10.28 5.29
N GLU A 95 -8.77 11.26 5.11
CA GLU A 95 -9.12 12.69 5.05
C GLU A 95 -8.78 13.35 3.71
N ARG A 96 -7.78 12.83 2.97
CA ARG A 96 -7.29 13.44 1.74
C ARG A 96 -8.38 13.60 0.69
N ILE A 97 -8.68 14.84 0.31
CA ILE A 97 -9.59 15.16 -0.78
C ILE A 97 -8.90 14.85 -2.13
N LYS A 98 -9.46 13.92 -2.91
CA LYS A 98 -9.05 13.68 -4.30
C LYS A 98 -10.13 14.15 -5.26
N VAL A 99 -9.84 15.19 -6.05
CA VAL A 99 -10.76 15.73 -7.07
C VAL A 99 -11.17 14.64 -8.07
N GLY A 100 -10.23 13.81 -8.50
CA GLY A 100 -10.53 12.67 -9.39
C GLY A 100 -11.40 11.57 -8.77
N LEU A 101 -11.66 11.62 -7.45
CA LEU A 101 -12.56 10.72 -6.71
C LEU A 101 -13.81 11.48 -6.20
N ASN A 102 -14.24 12.54 -6.89
CA ASN A 102 -15.36 13.41 -6.47
C ASN A 102 -15.16 14.04 -5.07
N GLY A 103 -13.92 14.29 -4.69
CA GLY A 103 -13.57 14.86 -3.39
C GLY A 103 -13.53 13.84 -2.24
N LEU A 104 -13.72 12.56 -2.52
CA LEU A 104 -13.66 11.50 -1.50
C LEU A 104 -12.22 11.13 -1.16
N SER A 105 -12.02 10.70 0.09
CA SER A 105 -10.80 10.04 0.51
C SER A 105 -10.70 8.61 -0.06
N PRO A 106 -9.49 8.04 -0.16
CA PRO A 106 -9.31 6.67 -0.65
C PRO A 106 -10.22 5.64 0.03
N VAL A 107 -10.39 5.74 1.35
CA VAL A 107 -11.25 4.84 2.13
C VAL A 107 -12.72 5.08 1.82
N GLN A 108 -13.17 6.33 1.75
CA GLN A 108 -14.55 6.66 1.37
C GLN A 108 -14.90 6.15 -0.03
N PHE A 109 -14.00 6.38 -0.99
CA PHE A 109 -14.17 5.90 -2.37
C PHE A 109 -14.25 4.36 -2.43
N LYS A 110 -13.44 3.66 -1.63
CA LYS A 110 -13.49 2.20 -1.53
C LYS A 110 -14.87 1.73 -1.02
N TYR A 111 -15.38 2.31 0.06
CA TYR A 111 -16.69 1.92 0.62
C TYR A 111 -17.84 2.21 -0.35
N GLN A 112 -17.81 3.34 -1.04
CA GLN A 112 -18.84 3.67 -2.04
C GLN A 112 -18.81 2.68 -3.20
N SER A 113 -17.63 2.32 -3.72
CA SER A 113 -17.49 1.37 -4.82
C SER A 113 -17.98 -0.05 -4.45
N HIS A 114 -17.73 -0.48 -3.21
CA HIS A 114 -18.21 -1.79 -2.72
C HIS A 114 -19.70 -1.80 -2.38
N SER A 115 -20.33 -0.63 -2.22
CA SER A 115 -21.78 -0.54 -1.98
C SER A 115 -22.59 -0.59 -3.27
N ILE A 116 -21.92 -0.53 -4.43
CA ILE A 116 -22.54 -0.49 -5.78
C ILE A 116 -22.35 -1.83 -6.52
N THR A 117 -21.63 -2.80 -5.93
CA THR A 117 -21.41 -4.15 -6.49
C THR A 117 -22.04 -5.19 -5.56
#